data_AF-A0A4R6SED9-F1
#
_entry.id   AF-A0A4R6SED9-F1
#
_cell.length_a   1.000
_cell.length_b   1.000
_cell.length_c   1.000
_cell.angle_alpha   90.00
_cell.angle_beta   90.00
_cell.angle_gamma   90.00
#
_symmetry.space_group_name_H-M   'P 1'
#
loop_
_entity.id
_entity.type
_entity.pdbx_description
1 polymer ?
#
loop_
_entity_poly.entity_id
_entity_poly.type
_entity_poly.pdbx_seq_one_letter_code
_entity_poly.pdbx_strand_id
1 'polypeptide(L)'
;MGDGFSVDLGALENAASGVNSTLYELQKKKVKDIDADEGDYGEGDLGGTVSDFCERWELGVENLAKDGQEIAGRLSKSVQQYLLVDKNLKGYMDGILQRSSGEDPGVH
;
A
#
# COMPACT_ATOMS: atom_id res chain seq x y z
N MET A 1 -4.78 2.99 32.10
CA MET A 1 -4.01 2.18 31.13
C MET A 1 -4.21 2.85 29.78
N GLY A 2 -3.26 3.66 29.32
CA GLY A 2 -3.49 4.51 28.13
C GLY A 2 -2.23 4.82 27.32
N ASP A 3 -1.14 4.08 27.54
CA ASP A 3 0.14 4.34 26.89
C ASP A 3 0.54 3.13 26.02
N GLY A 4 -0.35 2.76 25.11
CA GLY A 4 -0.11 1.74 24.10
C GLY A 4 -0.02 2.39 22.73
N PHE A 5 0.90 1.91 21.88
CA PHE A 5 0.97 2.32 20.48
C PHE A 5 -0.38 2.08 19.80
N SER A 6 -1.11 3.16 19.48
CA SER A 6 -2.27 3.09 18.60
C SER A 6 -1.84 3.36 17.17
N VAL A 7 -2.32 2.53 16.25
CA VAL A 7 -2.09 2.70 14.82
C VAL A 7 -3.34 3.29 14.21
N ASP A 8 -3.19 4.40 13.50
CA ASP A 8 -4.28 4.99 12.73
C ASP A 8 -4.50 4.16 11.44
N LEU A 9 -5.52 3.32 11.48
CA LEU A 9 -5.87 2.44 10.36
C LEU A 9 -6.34 3.22 9.14
N GLY A 10 -7.03 4.35 9.34
CA GLY A 10 -7.47 5.21 8.25
C GLY A 10 -6.28 5.87 7.54
N ALA A 11 -5.27 6.30 8.30
CA ALA A 11 -4.03 6.81 7.72
C ALA A 11 -3.28 5.74 6.92
N LEU A 12 -3.24 4.49 7.38
CA LEU A 12 -2.63 3.38 6.63
C LEU A 12 -3.39 3.04 5.34
N GLU A 13 -4.72 3.01 5.37
CA GLU A 13 -5.55 2.80 4.17
C GLU A 13 -5.38 3.94 3.16
N ASN A 14 -5.38 5.19 3.63
CA ASN A 14 -5.14 6.36 2.80
C ASN A 14 -3.74 6.35 2.17
N ALA A 15 -2.72 5.95 2.94
CA ALA A 15 -1.36 5.80 2.41
C ALA A 15 -1.29 4.70 1.34
N ALA A 16 -1.90 3.53 1.59
CA ALA A 16 -1.94 2.45 0.61
C ALA A 16 -2.67 2.86 -0.69
N SER A 17 -3.81 3.55 -0.53
CA SER A 17 -4.59 4.08 -1.65
C SER A 17 -3.80 5.12 -2.45
N GLY A 18 -3.17 6.08 -1.76
CA GLY A 18 -2.35 7.12 -2.40
C GLY A 18 -1.18 6.53 -3.19
N VAL A 19 -0.47 5.54 -2.63
CA VAL A 19 0.60 4.83 -3.35
C VAL A 19 0.04 4.17 -4.61
N ASN A 20 -1.07 3.42 -4.51
CA ASN A 20 -1.68 2.77 -5.68
C ASN A 20 -2.13 3.79 -6.75
N SER A 21 -2.68 4.94 -6.35
CA SER A 21 -3.03 6.01 -7.28
C SER A 21 -1.80 6.59 -7.98
N THR A 22 -0.72 6.87 -7.25
CA THR A 22 0.54 7.34 -7.86
C THR A 22 1.10 6.33 -8.85
N LEU A 23 1.08 5.04 -8.51
CA LEU A 23 1.52 3.97 -9.40
C LEU A 23 0.66 3.87 -10.67
N TYR A 24 -0.66 4.06 -10.54
CA TYR A 24 -1.57 4.10 -11.68
C TYR A 24 -1.27 5.28 -12.60
N GLU A 25 -1.00 6.47 -12.05
CA GLU A 25 -0.61 7.64 -12.85
C GLU A 25 0.73 7.43 -13.57
N LEU A 26 1.73 6.82 -12.90
CA LEU A 26 3.02 6.51 -13.51
C LEU A 26 2.90 5.56 -14.71
N GLN A 27 1.94 4.64 -14.70
CA GLN A 27 1.72 3.72 -15.83
C GLN A 27 1.14 4.39 -17.09
N LYS A 28 0.55 5.59 -16.98
CA LYS A 28 -0.08 6.27 -18.12
C LYS A 28 0.91 6.90 -19.09
N LYS A 29 2.12 7.21 -18.63
CA LYS A 29 3.17 7.92 -19.36
C LYS A 29 4.50 7.28 -19.00
N LYS A 30 4.99 6.37 -19.85
CA LYS A 30 6.27 5.73 -19.60
C LYS A 30 7.41 6.68 -19.94
N VAL A 31 8.54 6.51 -19.26
CA VAL A 31 9.76 7.29 -19.52
C VAL A 31 10.31 6.96 -20.89
N LYS A 32 10.22 5.68 -21.30
CA LYS A 32 10.59 5.24 -22.65
C LYS A 32 9.68 5.77 -23.78
N ASP A 33 8.72 6.63 -23.46
CA ASP A 33 7.91 7.34 -24.45
C ASP A 33 8.35 8.82 -24.57
N ILE A 34 9.45 9.20 -23.90
CA ILE A 34 10.03 10.56 -23.90
C ILE A 34 11.08 10.73 -25.00
N ASP A 35 11.77 9.64 -25.38
CA ASP A 35 12.71 9.66 -26.50
C ASP A 35 11.96 9.82 -27.83
N ALA A 36 12.65 10.46 -28.77
CA ALA A 36 12.25 10.62 -30.17
C ALA A 36 12.98 9.56 -31.02
N ASP A 37 12.64 9.47 -32.30
CA ASP A 37 13.38 8.58 -33.19
C ASP A 37 14.83 9.09 -33.36
N GLU A 38 15.81 8.19 -33.50
CA GLU A 38 17.24 8.53 -33.58
C GLU A 38 17.54 9.60 -34.66
N GLY A 39 16.76 9.59 -35.76
CA GLY A 39 16.84 10.56 -36.84
C GLY A 39 16.38 11.98 -36.48
N ASP A 40 15.59 12.15 -35.42
CA ASP A 40 15.10 13.45 -34.96
C ASP A 40 16.17 14.24 -34.18
N TYR A 41 17.21 13.56 -33.68
CA TYR A 41 18.30 14.18 -32.92
C TYR A 41 19.39 14.78 -33.81
N GLY A 42 19.43 14.44 -35.09
CA GLY A 42 20.42 14.94 -36.07
C GLY A 42 21.84 14.38 -35.91
N GLU A 43 22.22 13.94 -34.71
CA GLU A 43 23.49 13.25 -34.39
C GLU A 43 23.21 11.92 -33.69
N GLY A 44 23.75 10.82 -34.21
CA GLY A 44 23.53 9.46 -33.68
C GLY A 44 24.01 9.29 -32.24
N ASP A 45 25.14 9.88 -31.87
CA ASP A 45 25.67 9.81 -30.50
C ASP A 45 24.75 10.47 -29.47
N LEU A 46 24.09 11.58 -29.85
CA LEU A 46 23.10 12.24 -29.01
C LEU A 46 21.84 11.37 -28.88
N GLY A 47 21.32 10.84 -29.99
CA GLY A 47 20.16 9.94 -29.99
C GLY A 47 20.41 8.69 -29.13
N GLY A 48 21.56 8.04 -29.30
CA GLY A 48 21.95 6.88 -28.50
C GLY A 48 22.08 7.20 -27.01
N THR A 49 22.64 8.36 -26.66
CA THR A 49 22.76 8.78 -25.25
C THR A 49 21.39 9.04 -24.60
N VAL A 50 20.47 9.68 -25.33
CA VAL A 50 19.11 9.92 -24.83
C VAL A 50 18.34 8.61 -24.68
N SER A 51 18.49 7.69 -25.63
CA SER A 51 17.88 6.36 -25.56
C SER A 51 18.37 5.57 -24.34
N ASP A 52 19.70 5.46 -24.11
CA ASP A 52 20.26 4.78 -22.91
C ASP A 52 19.73 5.42 -21.62
N PHE A 53 19.65 6.75 -21.58
CA PHE A 53 19.12 7.46 -20.43
C PHE A 53 17.64 7.11 -20.17
N CYS A 54 16.80 7.16 -21.19
CA CYS A 54 15.37 6.83 -21.09
C CYS A 54 15.15 5.37 -20.69
N GLU A 55 15.91 4.42 -21.25
CA GLU A 55 15.83 3.00 -20.89
C GLU A 55 16.18 2.76 -19.41
N ARG A 56 17.32 3.29 -18.96
CA ARG A 56 17.77 3.12 -17.57
C ARG A 56 16.82 3.78 -16.58
N TRP A 57 16.26 4.93 -16.95
CA TRP A 57 15.30 5.61 -16.11
C TRP A 57 13.96 4.85 -16.05
N GLU A 58 13.45 4.32 -17.17
CA GLU A 58 12.26 3.45 -17.18
C GLU A 58 12.47 2.22 -16.27
N LEU A 59 13.62 1.54 -16.37
CA LEU A 59 13.95 0.41 -15.49
C LEU A 59 13.94 0.81 -14.01
N GLY A 60 14.47 2.00 -13.68
CA GLY A 60 14.43 2.55 -12.33
C GLY A 60 12.99 2.81 -11.84
N VAL A 61 12.15 3.39 -12.69
CA VAL A 61 10.74 3.66 -12.39
C VAL A 61 9.96 2.36 -12.22
N GLU A 62 10.19 1.34 -13.05
CA GLU A 62 9.53 0.04 -12.92
C GLU A 62 9.90 -0.69 -11.61
N ASN A 63 11.16 -0.59 -11.19
CA ASN A 63 11.59 -1.15 -9.89
C ASN A 63 10.98 -0.39 -8.72
N LEU A 64 10.98 0.95 -8.77
CA LEU A 64 10.31 1.77 -7.76
C LEU A 64 8.81 1.48 -7.69
N ALA A 65 8.18 1.20 -8.84
CA ALA A 65 6.77 0.85 -8.90
C ALA A 65 6.47 -0.48 -8.20
N LYS A 66 7.32 -1.50 -8.41
CA LYS A 66 7.21 -2.80 -7.70
C LYS A 66 7.35 -2.63 -6.19
N ASP A 67 8.33 -1.84 -5.74
CA ASP A 67 8.53 -1.58 -4.32
C ASP A 67 7.33 -0.83 -3.72
N GLY A 68 6.78 0.14 -4.45
CA GLY A 68 5.54 0.83 -4.07
C GLY A 68 4.35 -0.12 -3.90
N GLN A 69 4.16 -1.08 -4.82
CA GLN A 69 3.09 -2.08 -4.70
C GLN A 69 3.25 -2.94 -3.44
N GLU A 70 4.48 -3.35 -3.12
CA GLU A 70 4.75 -4.13 -1.91
C GLU A 70 4.48 -3.31 -0.64
N ILE A 71 4.85 -2.02 -0.62
CA ILE A 71 4.54 -1.11 0.49
C ILE A 71 3.02 -0.99 0.67
N ALA A 72 2.27 -0.68 -0.39
CA ALA A 72 0.81 -0.56 -0.32
C ALA A 72 0.15 -1.87 0.15
N GLY A 73 0.65 -3.02 -0.32
CA GLY A 73 0.20 -4.33 0.12
C GLY A 73 0.44 -4.57 1.62
N ARG A 74 1.62 -4.20 2.14
CA ARG A 74 1.94 -4.33 3.58
C ARG A 74 1.11 -3.41 4.46
N LEU A 75 0.84 -2.18 4.02
CA LEU A 75 -0.04 -1.25 4.72
C LEU A 75 -1.46 -1.83 4.83
N SER A 76 -1.98 -2.34 3.72
CA SER A 76 -3.31 -2.97 3.67
C SER A 76 -3.40 -4.22 4.55
N LYS A 77 -2.36 -5.07 4.52
CA LYS A 77 -2.26 -6.25 5.41
C LYS A 77 -2.24 -5.85 6.88
N SER A 78 -1.52 -4.79 7.24
CA SER A 78 -1.45 -4.30 8.61
C SER A 78 -2.84 -3.90 9.11
N VAL A 79 -3.58 -3.13 8.31
CA VAL A 79 -4.96 -2.75 8.63
C VAL A 79 -5.85 -3.97 8.86
N GLN A 80 -5.80 -4.96 7.97
CA GLN A 80 -6.56 -6.20 8.13
C GLN A 80 -6.24 -6.93 9.43
N GLN A 81 -4.96 -7.02 9.81
CA GLN A 81 -4.55 -7.66 11.06
C GLN A 81 -5.09 -6.91 12.29
N TYR A 82 -5.03 -5.58 12.32
CA TYR A 82 -5.60 -4.78 13.41
C TYR A 82 -7.12 -4.98 13.53
N LEU A 83 -7.84 -4.98 12.40
CA LEU A 83 -9.29 -5.21 12.41
C LEU A 83 -9.67 -6.62 12.87
N LEU A 84 -8.85 -7.64 12.55
CA LEU A 84 -9.06 -9.01 13.03
C LEU A 84 -8.89 -9.09 14.55
N VAL A 85 -7.85 -8.46 15.10
CA VAL A 85 -7.62 -8.41 16.55
C VAL A 85 -8.77 -7.69 17.26
N ASP A 86 -9.22 -6.54 16.75
CA ASP A 86 -10.34 -5.79 17.36
C ASP A 86 -11.64 -6.59 17.35
N LYS A 87 -11.97 -7.26 16.23
CA LYS A 87 -13.15 -8.15 16.14
C LYS A 87 -13.07 -9.32 17.12
N ASN A 88 -11.90 -9.95 17.25
CA ASN A 88 -11.71 -11.06 18.18
C ASN A 88 -11.86 -10.62 19.64
N LEU A 89 -11.34 -9.45 20.00
CA LEU A 89 -11.49 -8.88 21.34
C LEU A 89 -12.96 -8.56 21.66
N LYS A 90 -13.70 -7.97 20.71
CA LYS A 90 -15.14 -7.75 20.88
C LYS A 90 -15.91 -9.05 21.08
N GLY A 91 -15.69 -10.05 20.22
CA GLY A 91 -16.34 -11.35 20.35
C GLY A 91 -16.03 -12.07 21.67
N TYR A 92 -14.80 -11.93 22.17
CA TYR A 92 -14.42 -12.44 23.48
C TYR A 92 -15.15 -11.71 24.64
N MET A 93 -15.22 -10.38 24.60
CA MET A 93 -15.96 -9.60 25.60
C MET A 93 -17.46 -9.91 25.58
N ASP A 94 -18.08 -9.96 24.40
CA ASP A 94 -19.50 -10.29 24.25
C ASP A 94 -19.79 -11.69 24.83
N GLY A 95 -18.92 -12.67 24.58
CA GLY A 95 -19.04 -14.01 25.15
C GLY A 95 -18.94 -14.05 26.68
N ILE A 96 -18.12 -13.19 27.30
CA ILE A 96 -18.05 -13.07 28.77
C ILE A 96 -19.34 -12.43 29.31
N LEU A 97 -19.79 -11.32 28.72
CA LEU A 97 -20.98 -10.60 29.18
C LEU A 97 -22.24 -11.46 29.07
N GLN A 98 -22.39 -12.19 27.96
CA GLN A 98 -23.52 -13.08 27.72
C GLN A 98 -23.51 -14.32 28.62
N ARG A 99 -22.34 -14.77 29.07
CA ARG A 99 -22.19 -15.85 30.05
C ARG A 99 -22.43 -15.37 31.49
N SER A 100 -22.15 -14.10 31.78
CA SER A 100 -22.41 -13.46 33.08
C SER A 100 -23.89 -13.16 33.32
N SER A 101 -24.74 -13.14 32.28
CA SER A 101 -26.17 -12.87 32.38
C SER A 101 -27.04 -14.13 32.43
N GLY A 102 -26.44 -15.31 32.66
CA GLY A 102 -27.21 -16.53 32.93
C GLY A 102 -27.81 -16.49 34.33
N GLU A 103 -29.08 -16.90 34.47
CA GLU A 103 -29.83 -17.01 35.72
C GLU A 103 -28.95 -17.53 36.88
N ASP A 104 -28.91 -16.80 38.00
CA ASP A 104 -28.24 -17.25 39.21
C ASP A 104 -28.91 -18.55 39.69
N PRO A 105 -28.21 -19.70 39.69
CA PRO A 105 -28.78 -20.98 40.14
C PRO A 105 -29.08 -21.01 41.65
N GLY A 106 -28.85 -19.92 42.39
CA GLY A 106 -29.15 -19.76 43.82
C GLY A 106 -30.57 -19.28 44.15
N VAL A 107 -31.47 -19.08 43.19
CA VAL A 107 -32.87 -18.73 43.47
C VAL A 107 -33.74 -19.99 43.54
N HIS A 108 -33.62 -20.74 44.64
CA HIS A 108 -34.62 -21.72 45.10
C HIS A 108 -34.71 -21.71 46.62
#